data_AF-A0A8K0KAL0-F1
#
_entry.id   AF-A0A8K0KAL0-F1
#
_cell.length_a   1.000
_cell.length_b   1.000
_cell.length_c   1.000
_cell.angle_alpha   90.00
_cell.angle_beta   90.00
_cell.angle_gamma   90.00
#
_symmetry.space_group_name_H-M   'P 1'
#
loop_
_entity.id
_entity.type
_entity.pdbx_description
1 polymer ?
#
loop_
_entity_poly.entity_id
_entity_poly.type
_entity_poly.pdbx_seq_one_letter_code
_entity_poly.pdbx_strand_id
1 'polypeptide(L)'
;MQAFRENNSEHDVVLEYLEAGGTGEEILLLLGNENRSIEDISVIFNVLQCIFIRIVTDLSSYLPDAEETSKCLLQSHTTTFHRLLGGSSYSAKKAALKLLTVMSTLSAKVAKYILTYLKLNFNLTFKLAKEENQNSTRRHFIHFVLSFLIEGSSSVIKLMLDKTGLLKSIFPGLVYDSAETIELVLMTIKKYVLENPAISKTTKLHVFNSTTLRILFELFNWRGRHKPVKKKFWKNSSEGATNE
;
A
#
# COMPACT_ATOMS: atom_id res chain seq x y z
N MET A 1 -9.69 -6.91 12.77
CA MET A 1 -9.44 -5.48 13.07
C MET A 1 -10.46 -4.98 14.10
N GLN A 2 -10.93 -5.87 14.98
CA GLN A 2 -12.15 -5.67 15.79
C GLN A 2 -11.85 -5.73 17.30
N ALA A 3 -10.59 -5.88 17.70
CA ALA A 3 -10.20 -6.01 19.11
C ALA A 3 -9.75 -4.69 19.78
N PHE A 4 -9.65 -3.57 19.03
CA PHE A 4 -9.21 -2.28 19.59
C PHE A 4 -10.31 -1.21 19.62
N ARG A 5 -11.56 -1.58 19.29
CA ARG A 5 -12.74 -0.71 19.42
C ARG A 5 -13.99 -1.41 19.97
N GLU A 6 -13.94 -2.71 20.27
CA GLU A 6 -14.99 -3.37 21.04
C GLU A 6 -14.50 -3.56 22.47
N ASN A 7 -14.57 -2.46 23.22
CA ASN A 7 -15.04 -2.48 24.59
C ASN A 7 -15.33 -1.04 25.01
N ASN A 8 -16.45 -0.85 25.68
CA ASN A 8 -16.70 0.32 26.52
C ASN A 8 -15.54 0.48 27.52
N SER A 9 -14.55 1.31 27.19
CA SER A 9 -13.61 1.79 28.19
C SER A 9 -13.24 3.24 27.87
N GLU A 10 -13.44 4.13 28.84
CA GLU A 10 -12.95 5.51 28.86
C GLU A 10 -11.41 5.64 28.79
N HIS A 11 -10.70 4.55 28.46
CA HIS A 11 -9.25 4.43 28.51
C HIS A 11 -8.62 4.43 27.13
N ASP A 12 -7.77 5.44 26.91
CA ASP A 12 -7.01 5.61 25.70
C ASP A 12 -5.61 5.01 25.85
N VAL A 13 -5.50 3.72 25.53
CA VAL A 13 -4.27 2.94 25.70
C VAL A 13 -3.07 3.53 24.93
N VAL A 14 -3.31 4.19 23.78
CA VAL A 14 -2.22 4.79 23.00
C VAL A 14 -1.72 6.06 23.67
N LEU A 15 -2.64 6.92 24.15
CA LEU A 15 -2.28 8.12 24.88
C LEU A 15 -1.56 7.76 26.18
N GLU A 16 -2.11 6.83 26.96
CA GLU A 16 -1.49 6.36 28.21
C GLU A 16 -0.08 5.80 28.00
N TYR A 17 0.13 5.02 26.94
CA TYR A 17 1.46 4.52 26.58
C TYR A 17 2.46 5.67 26.31
N LEU A 18 2.05 6.67 25.54
CA LEU A 18 2.90 7.82 25.19
C LEU A 18 3.14 8.75 26.40
N GLU A 19 2.13 8.96 27.25
CA GLU A 19 2.24 9.75 28.48
C GLU A 19 3.10 9.07 29.54
N ALA A 20 3.10 7.73 29.58
CA ALA A 20 4.00 6.93 30.42
C ALA A 20 5.47 6.94 29.91
N GLY A 21 5.76 7.64 28.82
CA GLY A 21 7.09 7.76 28.23
C GLY A 21 7.45 6.67 27.22
N GLY A 22 6.46 5.88 26.78
CA GLY A 22 6.66 4.88 25.73
C GLY A 22 7.03 5.52 24.40
N THR A 23 8.00 4.93 23.69
CA THR A 23 8.54 5.46 22.43
C THR A 23 8.42 4.47 21.28
N GLY A 24 8.41 4.97 20.05
CA GLY A 24 8.50 4.10 18.89
C GLY A 24 9.79 3.28 18.85
N GLU A 25 10.90 3.80 19.40
CA GLU A 25 12.18 3.11 19.49
C GLU A 25 12.12 1.84 20.34
N GLU A 26 11.45 1.88 21.50
CA GLU A 26 11.22 0.69 22.34
C GLU A 26 10.50 -0.42 21.58
N ILE A 27 9.51 -0.05 20.77
CA ILE A 27 8.77 -1.00 19.94
C ILE A 27 9.67 -1.55 18.81
N LEU A 28 10.58 -0.74 18.27
CA LEU A 28 11.57 -1.19 17.28
C LEU A 28 12.59 -2.17 17.87
N LEU A 29 12.96 -2.05 19.16
CA LEU A 29 13.83 -3.04 19.81
C LEU A 29 13.22 -4.44 19.75
N LEU A 30 11.89 -4.55 19.75
CA LEU A 30 11.22 -5.82 19.52
C LEU A 30 11.59 -6.38 18.14
N LEU A 31 11.77 -5.59 17.08
CA LEU A 31 12.17 -6.13 15.77
C LEU A 31 13.61 -6.67 15.71
N GLY A 32 14.47 -6.37 16.69
CA GLY A 32 15.88 -6.78 16.71
C GLY A 32 16.15 -8.28 16.86
N ASN A 33 15.13 -9.11 17.14
CA ASN A 33 15.29 -10.56 17.22
C ASN A 33 15.05 -11.21 15.85
N GLU A 34 16.11 -11.67 15.20
CA GLU A 34 16.11 -12.18 13.81
C GLU A 34 15.17 -13.39 13.60
N ASN A 35 14.92 -14.16 14.66
CA ASN A 35 14.12 -15.40 14.63
C ASN A 35 12.61 -15.20 14.85
N ARG A 36 12.10 -13.97 14.86
CA ARG A 36 10.65 -13.76 15.05
C ARG A 36 9.82 -14.28 13.89
N SER A 37 8.67 -14.84 14.26
CA SER A 37 7.65 -15.29 13.32
C SER A 37 7.10 -14.10 12.51
N ILE A 38 6.52 -14.41 11.35
CA ILE A 38 5.86 -13.39 10.52
C ILE A 38 4.67 -12.79 11.27
N GLU A 39 3.99 -13.60 12.07
CA GLU A 39 2.84 -13.24 12.89
C GLU A 39 3.23 -12.20 13.95
N ASP A 40 4.30 -12.42 14.71
CA ASP A 40 4.77 -11.48 15.75
C ASP A 40 5.16 -10.13 15.16
N ILE A 41 5.86 -10.15 14.03
CA ILE A 41 6.26 -8.92 13.33
C ILE A 41 5.04 -8.19 12.81
N SER A 42 4.03 -8.92 12.32
CA SER A 42 2.77 -8.33 11.89
C SER A 42 2.05 -7.65 13.05
N VAL A 43 2.10 -8.21 14.25
CA VAL A 43 1.55 -7.57 15.47
C VAL A 43 2.30 -6.27 15.76
N ILE A 44 3.63 -6.30 15.79
CA ILE A 44 4.46 -5.10 16.02
C ILE A 44 4.12 -4.00 15.00
N PHE A 45 4.01 -4.36 13.72
CA PHE A 45 3.66 -3.41 12.66
C PHE A 45 2.25 -2.82 12.84
N ASN A 46 1.27 -3.62 13.29
CA ASN A 46 -0.06 -3.11 13.59
C ASN A 46 -0.06 -2.17 14.81
N VAL A 47 0.73 -2.47 15.85
CA VAL A 47 0.88 -1.58 17.02
C VAL A 47 1.46 -0.24 16.60
N LEU A 48 2.58 -0.23 15.88
CA LEU A 48 3.18 0.99 15.33
C LEU A 48 2.18 1.75 14.45
N GLN A 49 1.42 1.03 13.63
CA GLN A 49 0.42 1.65 12.77
C GLN A 49 -0.69 2.33 13.60
N CYS A 50 -1.16 1.70 14.68
CA CYS A 50 -2.16 2.27 15.57
C CYS A 50 -1.65 3.54 16.26
N ILE A 51 -0.42 3.50 16.77
CA ILE A 51 0.23 4.67 17.40
C ILE A 51 0.35 5.81 16.37
N PHE A 52 0.87 5.54 15.18
CA PHE A 52 1.06 6.56 14.16
C PHE A 52 -0.27 7.14 13.67
N ILE A 53 -1.34 6.34 13.60
CA ILE A 53 -2.68 6.86 13.27
C ILE A 53 -3.12 7.90 14.30
N ARG A 54 -2.93 7.64 15.60
CA ARG A 54 -3.28 8.61 16.65
C ARG A 54 -2.42 9.87 16.56
N ILE A 55 -1.12 9.71 16.36
CA ILE A 55 -0.20 10.84 16.19
C ILE A 55 -0.62 11.76 15.04
N VAL A 56 -1.03 11.22 13.89
CA VAL A 56 -1.50 12.06 12.76
C VAL A 56 -2.92 12.58 12.94
N THR A 57 -3.74 11.98 13.81
CA THR A 57 -5.15 12.35 13.98
C THR A 57 -5.34 13.39 15.06
N ASP A 58 -4.76 13.18 16.24
CA ASP A 58 -5.06 13.96 17.44
C ASP A 58 -3.88 14.15 18.41
N LEU A 59 -2.76 13.44 18.23
CA LEU A 59 -1.58 13.48 19.12
C LEU A 59 -0.34 14.06 18.43
N SER A 60 -0.48 15.21 17.76
CA SER A 60 0.57 15.78 16.90
C SER A 60 1.85 16.21 17.64
N SER A 61 1.82 16.38 18.97
CA SER A 61 3.00 16.65 19.80
C SER A 61 4.06 15.54 19.69
N TYR A 62 3.64 14.30 19.40
CA TYR A 62 4.51 13.13 19.27
C TYR A 62 4.98 12.89 17.83
N LEU A 63 4.63 13.78 16.88
CA LEU A 63 5.02 13.63 15.47
C LEU A 63 6.54 13.51 15.26
N PRO A 64 7.41 14.28 15.96
CA PRO A 64 8.86 14.13 15.81
C PRO A 64 9.38 12.73 16.16
N ASP A 65 8.83 12.09 17.20
CA ASP A 65 9.19 10.72 17.58
C ASP A 65 8.77 9.70 16.52
N ALA A 66 7.55 9.85 15.98
CA ALA A 66 7.06 8.99 14.90
C ALA A 66 7.88 9.13 13.61
N GLU A 67 8.36 10.34 13.29
CA GLU A 67 9.25 10.57 12.15
C GLU A 67 10.60 9.88 12.32
N GLU A 68 11.23 10.00 13.50
CA GLU A 68 12.52 9.38 13.76
C GLU A 68 12.40 7.86 13.83
N THR A 69 11.37 7.33 14.49
CA THR A 69 11.03 5.90 14.49
C THR A 69 10.84 5.39 13.06
N SER A 70 10.12 6.13 12.21
CA SER A 70 9.91 5.76 10.82
C SER A 70 11.21 5.71 10.01
N LYS A 71 12.10 6.68 10.25
CA LYS A 71 13.42 6.72 9.63
C LYS A 71 14.28 5.53 10.08
N CYS A 72 14.37 5.24 11.38
CA CYS A 72 15.11 4.09 11.89
C CYS A 72 14.55 2.77 11.34
N LEU A 73 13.22 2.62 11.28
CA LEU A 73 12.58 1.43 10.71
C LEU A 73 12.97 1.22 9.24
N LEU A 74 12.99 2.28 8.43
CA LEU A 74 13.37 2.19 7.02
C LEU A 74 14.88 1.95 6.83
N GLN A 75 15.73 2.52 7.67
CA GLN A 75 17.18 2.36 7.54
C GLN A 75 17.65 0.98 8.02
N SER A 76 17.09 0.49 9.12
CA SER A 76 17.56 -0.72 9.79
C SER A 76 16.75 -1.98 9.47
N HIS A 77 15.48 -1.84 9.07
CA HIS A 77 14.56 -2.98 8.92
C HIS A 77 13.85 -3.06 7.56
N THR A 78 14.43 -2.49 6.49
CA THR A 78 13.88 -2.62 5.12
C THR A 78 13.75 -4.10 4.67
N THR A 79 14.66 -4.98 5.11
CA THR A 79 14.57 -6.43 4.85
C THR A 79 13.30 -7.05 5.45
N THR A 80 12.86 -6.57 6.61
CA THR A 80 11.60 -6.99 7.25
C THR A 80 10.39 -6.62 6.39
N PHE A 81 10.35 -5.41 5.84
CA PHE A 81 9.31 -5.03 4.88
C PHE A 81 9.30 -5.94 3.66
N HIS A 82 10.46 -6.22 3.07
CA HIS A 82 10.56 -7.13 1.92
C HIS A 82 10.10 -8.55 2.26
N ARG A 83 10.44 -9.05 3.45
CA ARG A 83 9.99 -10.36 3.94
C ARG A 83 8.47 -10.44 4.06
N LEU A 84 7.84 -9.45 4.72
CA LEU A 84 6.37 -9.45 4.88
C LEU A 84 5.64 -9.26 3.55
N LEU A 85 6.09 -8.32 2.72
CA LEU A 85 5.46 -8.00 1.44
C LEU A 85 5.64 -9.13 0.42
N GLY A 86 6.80 -9.80 0.43
CA GLY A 86 7.13 -10.89 -0.50
C GLY A 86 6.58 -12.26 -0.11
N GLY A 87 6.12 -12.43 1.14
CA GLY A 87 5.60 -13.69 1.67
C GLY A 87 4.23 -14.10 1.10
N SER A 88 3.67 -15.19 1.64
CA SER A 88 2.32 -15.67 1.27
C SER A 88 1.22 -15.14 2.20
N SER A 89 1.58 -14.69 3.41
CA SER A 89 0.61 -14.26 4.43
C SER A 89 -0.08 -12.94 4.08
N TYR A 90 -1.40 -12.99 3.91
CA TYR A 90 -2.24 -11.81 3.66
C TYR A 90 -2.18 -10.82 4.84
N SER A 91 -2.28 -11.32 6.08
CA SER A 91 -2.26 -10.47 7.27
C SER A 91 -0.94 -9.71 7.41
N ALA A 92 0.17 -10.37 7.08
CA ALA A 92 1.50 -9.78 7.09
C ALA A 92 1.67 -8.66 6.05
N LYS A 93 1.32 -8.95 4.80
CA LYS A 93 1.32 -7.94 3.73
C LYS A 93 0.43 -6.75 4.09
N LYS A 94 -0.75 -7.02 4.62
CA LYS A 94 -1.70 -6.00 5.07
C LYS A 94 -1.11 -5.13 6.19
N ALA A 95 -0.49 -5.72 7.21
CA ALA A 95 0.15 -4.97 8.29
C ALA A 95 1.25 -4.04 7.75
N ALA A 96 2.13 -4.58 6.89
CA ALA A 96 3.19 -3.81 6.23
C ALA A 96 2.64 -2.64 5.40
N LEU A 97 1.66 -2.89 4.54
CA LEU A 97 1.08 -1.85 3.68
C LEU A 97 0.35 -0.78 4.48
N LYS A 98 -0.39 -1.17 5.53
CA LYS A 98 -1.09 -0.21 6.39
C LYS A 98 -0.10 0.66 7.17
N LEU A 99 0.97 0.10 7.70
CA LEU A 99 2.04 0.85 8.36
C LEU A 99 2.71 1.82 7.39
N LEU A 100 3.10 1.36 6.20
CA LEU A 100 3.69 2.22 5.17
C LEU A 100 2.75 3.35 4.72
N THR A 101 1.44 3.07 4.67
CA THR A 101 0.42 4.07 4.34
C THR A 101 0.45 5.20 5.37
N VAL A 102 0.33 4.90 6.67
CA VAL A 102 0.35 5.96 7.70
C VAL A 102 1.72 6.63 7.82
N MET A 103 2.83 5.90 7.66
CA MET A 103 4.17 6.51 7.64
C MET A 103 4.32 7.56 6.54
N SER A 104 3.74 7.32 5.36
CA SER A 104 3.80 8.27 4.25
C SER A 104 3.03 9.56 4.49
N THR A 105 2.12 9.59 5.47
CA THR A 105 1.33 10.78 5.84
C THR A 105 1.91 11.53 7.03
N LEU A 106 2.95 11.00 7.71
CA LEU A 106 3.60 11.69 8.83
C LEU A 106 4.23 13.01 8.38
N SER A 107 5.04 12.95 7.31
CA SER A 107 5.57 14.14 6.65
C SER A 107 6.18 13.86 5.29
N ALA A 108 6.44 14.94 4.54
CA ALA A 108 7.14 14.86 3.27
C ALA A 108 8.54 14.25 3.38
N LYS A 109 9.21 14.36 4.53
CA LYS A 109 10.54 13.78 4.77
C LYS A 109 10.44 12.26 4.86
N VAL A 110 9.51 11.74 5.68
CA VAL A 110 9.28 10.30 5.81
C VAL A 110 8.81 9.70 4.49
N ALA A 111 7.89 10.35 3.77
CA ALA A 111 7.46 9.90 2.45
C ALA A 111 8.63 9.76 1.45
N LYS A 112 9.56 10.73 1.42
CA LYS A 112 10.78 10.65 0.59
C LYS A 112 11.69 9.50 1.03
N TYR A 113 11.81 9.24 2.33
CA TYR A 113 12.58 8.10 2.82
C TYR A 113 11.98 6.77 2.37
N ILE A 114 10.65 6.60 2.43
CA ILE A 114 10.00 5.39 1.91
C ILE A 114 10.36 5.19 0.44
N LEU A 115 10.19 6.23 -0.40
CA LEU A 115 10.50 6.16 -1.84
C LEU A 115 11.99 5.91 -2.14
N THR A 116 12.89 6.23 -1.21
CA THR A 116 14.34 6.12 -1.39
C THR A 116 14.89 4.78 -0.91
N TYR A 117 14.49 4.34 0.29
CA TYR A 117 15.03 3.15 0.94
C TYR A 117 14.24 1.89 0.60
N LEU A 118 12.90 1.97 0.52
CA LEU A 118 12.06 0.80 0.22
C LEU A 118 11.95 0.56 -1.29
N LYS A 119 12.88 -0.22 -1.84
CA LYS A 119 12.92 -0.54 -3.27
C LYS A 119 11.97 -1.67 -3.65
N LEU A 120 10.73 -1.32 -3.99
CA LEU A 120 9.76 -2.29 -4.50
C LEU A 120 10.09 -2.66 -5.96
N ASN A 121 10.70 -3.83 -6.15
CA ASN A 121 10.98 -4.32 -7.50
C ASN A 121 9.69 -4.65 -8.28
N PHE A 122 9.80 -4.74 -9.61
CA PHE A 122 8.65 -4.98 -10.50
C PHE A 122 7.85 -6.23 -10.13
N ASN A 123 8.51 -7.34 -9.77
CA ASN A 123 7.82 -8.59 -9.44
C ASN A 123 6.98 -8.45 -8.16
N LEU A 124 7.54 -7.84 -7.11
CA LEU A 124 6.83 -7.60 -5.86
C LEU A 124 5.64 -6.66 -6.09
N THR A 125 5.89 -5.54 -6.76
CA THR A 125 4.87 -4.56 -7.13
C THR A 125 3.75 -5.18 -7.96
N PHE A 126 4.09 -6.00 -8.96
CA PHE A 126 3.13 -6.72 -9.78
C PHE A 126 2.29 -7.71 -8.96
N LYS A 127 2.90 -8.46 -8.03
CA LYS A 127 2.17 -9.37 -7.14
C LYS A 127 1.18 -8.61 -6.26
N LEU A 128 1.63 -7.55 -5.59
CA LEU A 128 0.80 -6.72 -4.71
C LEU A 128 -0.35 -6.04 -5.47
N ALA A 129 -0.10 -5.60 -6.71
CA ALA A 129 -1.11 -5.05 -7.58
C ALA A 129 -2.06 -6.13 -8.11
N LYS A 130 -1.60 -7.34 -8.41
CA LYS A 130 -2.44 -8.34 -9.09
C LYS A 130 -3.45 -9.03 -8.19
N GLU A 131 -3.22 -9.23 -6.89
CA GLU A 131 -4.08 -10.12 -6.08
C GLU A 131 -5.60 -9.82 -6.20
N GLU A 132 -6.37 -10.73 -6.79
CA GLU A 132 -7.80 -10.53 -7.21
C GLU A 132 -8.83 -11.26 -6.31
N ASN A 133 -8.39 -11.84 -5.19
CA ASN A 133 -9.29 -12.57 -4.28
C ASN A 133 -10.00 -11.61 -3.30
N GLN A 134 -11.11 -12.04 -2.69
CA GLN A 134 -11.85 -11.23 -1.69
C GLN A 134 -10.97 -10.73 -0.53
N ASN A 135 -9.90 -11.46 -0.21
CA ASN A 135 -8.83 -11.08 0.71
C ASN A 135 -7.59 -10.57 -0.05
N SER A 136 -7.74 -9.56 -0.92
CA SER A 136 -6.62 -9.04 -1.70
C SER A 136 -5.83 -7.97 -0.96
N THR A 137 -4.50 -8.07 -1.03
CA THR A 137 -3.63 -6.98 -0.57
C THR A 137 -3.69 -5.78 -1.49
N ARG A 138 -4.22 -5.96 -2.72
CA ARG A 138 -4.38 -4.94 -3.75
C ARG A 138 -5.01 -3.65 -3.22
N ARG A 139 -6.11 -3.72 -2.45
CA ARG A 139 -6.74 -2.51 -1.88
C ARG A 139 -5.77 -1.74 -0.96
N HIS A 140 -5.09 -2.43 -0.06
CA HIS A 140 -4.12 -1.82 0.85
C HIS A 140 -2.92 -1.26 0.08
N PHE A 141 -2.51 -1.93 -0.99
CA PHE A 141 -1.45 -1.45 -1.88
C PHE A 141 -1.88 -0.18 -2.62
N ILE A 142 -3.11 -0.12 -3.15
CA ILE A 142 -3.67 1.08 -3.75
C ILE A 142 -3.68 2.24 -2.73
N HIS A 143 -4.16 2.02 -1.51
CA HIS A 143 -4.14 3.07 -0.48
C HIS A 143 -2.71 3.57 -0.17
N PHE A 144 -1.74 2.66 -0.06
CA PHE A 144 -0.33 3.02 0.10
C PHE A 144 0.21 3.83 -1.09
N VAL A 145 -0.16 3.49 -2.33
CA VAL A 145 0.26 4.25 -3.52
C VAL A 145 -0.39 5.64 -3.53
N LEU A 146 -1.68 5.74 -3.18
CA LEU A 146 -2.42 6.99 -3.22
C LEU A 146 -2.08 7.94 -2.06
N SER A 147 -1.62 7.45 -0.91
CA SER A 147 -1.26 8.31 0.22
C SER A 147 -0.13 9.30 -0.12
N PHE A 148 0.81 8.92 -0.99
CA PHE A 148 1.84 9.83 -1.52
C PHE A 148 1.26 10.96 -2.37
N LEU A 149 0.08 10.80 -2.95
CA LEU A 149 -0.58 11.83 -3.76
C LEU A 149 -1.45 12.74 -2.89
N ILE A 150 -2.18 12.16 -1.94
CA ILE A 150 -3.16 12.89 -1.11
C ILE A 150 -2.46 13.78 -0.09
N GLU A 151 -1.50 13.22 0.65
CA GLU A 151 -0.79 13.92 1.75
C GLU A 151 0.61 14.40 1.34
N GLY A 152 1.08 14.00 0.16
CA GLY A 152 2.42 14.33 -0.31
C GLY A 152 2.54 15.77 -0.81
N SER A 153 3.61 16.44 -0.41
CA SER A 153 4.02 17.71 -1.05
C SER A 153 4.27 17.52 -2.56
N SER A 154 4.20 18.60 -3.35
CA SER A 154 4.54 18.58 -4.78
C SER A 154 5.90 17.93 -5.08
N SER A 155 6.87 18.04 -4.16
CA SER A 155 8.19 17.40 -4.30
C SER A 155 8.14 15.87 -4.13
N VAL A 156 7.29 15.37 -3.24
CA VAL A 156 7.07 13.92 -3.03
C VAL A 156 6.35 13.33 -4.24
N ILE A 157 5.29 14.00 -4.70
CA ILE A 157 4.53 13.57 -5.89
C ILE A 157 5.47 13.46 -7.09
N LYS A 158 6.26 14.49 -7.39
CA LYS A 158 7.25 14.44 -8.48
C LYS A 158 8.21 13.27 -8.35
N LEU A 159 8.82 13.09 -7.17
CA LEU A 159 9.76 12.00 -6.91
C LEU A 159 9.14 10.63 -7.18
N MET A 160 7.90 10.42 -6.72
CA MET A 160 7.15 9.19 -6.95
C MET A 160 6.90 8.96 -8.44
N LEU A 161 6.42 9.97 -9.17
CA LEU A 161 6.07 9.86 -10.59
C LEU A 161 7.30 9.62 -11.49
N ASP A 162 8.44 10.24 -11.17
CA ASP A 162 9.63 10.22 -12.03
C ASP A 162 10.43 8.91 -11.91
N LYS A 163 10.49 8.28 -10.72
CA LYS A 163 11.49 7.24 -10.44
C LYS A 163 10.94 5.84 -10.18
N THR A 164 9.69 5.71 -9.76
CA THR A 164 9.27 4.47 -9.08
C THR A 164 8.37 3.58 -9.92
N GLY A 165 7.71 4.13 -10.96
CA GLY A 165 6.65 3.41 -11.67
C GLY A 165 5.48 2.98 -10.77
N LEU A 166 5.46 3.43 -9.51
CA LEU A 166 4.57 2.94 -8.47
C LEU A 166 3.12 3.30 -8.78
N LEU A 167 2.87 4.53 -9.24
CA LEU A 167 1.52 4.92 -9.68
C LEU A 167 1.04 4.09 -10.88
N LYS A 168 1.92 3.82 -11.85
CA LYS A 168 1.55 3.01 -13.02
C LYS A 168 1.17 1.58 -12.64
N SER A 169 1.72 1.06 -11.55
CA SER A 169 1.52 -0.32 -11.13
C SER A 169 0.09 -0.64 -10.68
N ILE A 170 -0.69 0.37 -10.27
CA ILE A 170 -2.06 0.15 -9.79
C ILE A 170 -3.12 0.19 -10.90
N PHE A 171 -2.78 0.67 -12.10
CA PHE A 171 -3.72 0.72 -13.23
C PHE A 171 -4.12 -0.66 -13.75
N PRO A 172 -3.19 -1.60 -14.00
CA PRO A 172 -3.59 -2.93 -14.43
C PRO A 172 -4.50 -3.59 -13.39
N GLY A 173 -5.60 -4.16 -13.86
CA GLY A 173 -6.61 -4.82 -13.00
C GLY A 173 -7.64 -3.87 -12.37
N LEU A 174 -7.56 -2.55 -12.61
CA LEU A 174 -8.51 -1.58 -12.06
C LEU A 174 -9.96 -1.85 -12.49
N VAL A 175 -10.15 -2.44 -13.68
CA VAL A 175 -11.48 -2.90 -14.17
C VAL A 175 -12.11 -4.00 -13.32
N TYR A 176 -11.35 -4.66 -12.45
CA TYR A 176 -11.86 -5.70 -11.55
C TYR A 176 -12.12 -5.21 -10.12
N ASP A 177 -11.75 -3.96 -9.81
CA ASP A 177 -11.94 -3.37 -8.49
C ASP A 177 -13.40 -2.92 -8.25
N SER A 178 -13.71 -2.57 -6.99
CA SER A 178 -14.97 -1.91 -6.60
C SER A 178 -15.15 -0.56 -7.31
N ALA A 179 -16.39 -0.14 -7.53
CA ALA A 179 -16.71 1.23 -7.95
C ALA A 179 -16.04 2.27 -7.03
N GLU A 180 -16.09 2.09 -5.72
CA GLU A 180 -15.50 3.00 -4.73
C GLU A 180 -13.97 3.09 -4.87
N THR A 181 -13.32 1.98 -5.21
CA THR A 181 -11.87 1.93 -5.41
C THR A 181 -11.48 2.58 -6.74
N ILE A 182 -12.25 2.33 -7.80
CA ILE A 182 -12.05 2.96 -9.11
C ILE A 182 -12.22 4.48 -8.99
N GLU A 183 -13.30 4.93 -8.36
CA GLU A 183 -13.58 6.34 -8.11
C GLU A 183 -12.46 6.99 -7.30
N LEU A 184 -12.04 6.37 -6.20
CA LEU A 184 -10.94 6.87 -5.38
C LEU A 184 -9.66 7.06 -6.20
N VAL A 185 -9.28 6.07 -7.02
CA VAL A 185 -8.08 6.15 -7.87
C VAL A 185 -8.23 7.27 -8.90
N LEU A 186 -9.33 7.31 -9.64
CA LEU A 186 -9.55 8.30 -10.70
C LEU A 186 -9.61 9.74 -10.16
N MET A 187 -10.35 9.96 -9.08
CA MET A 187 -10.49 11.28 -8.46
C MET A 187 -9.19 11.76 -7.85
N THR A 188 -8.44 10.88 -7.18
CA THR A 188 -7.14 11.23 -6.61
C THR A 188 -6.16 11.62 -7.71
N ILE A 189 -6.09 10.84 -8.79
CA ILE A 189 -5.16 11.12 -9.89
C ILE A 189 -5.55 12.38 -10.64
N LYS A 190 -6.84 12.60 -10.87
CA LYS A 190 -7.35 13.83 -11.48
C LYS A 190 -6.88 15.04 -10.67
N LYS A 191 -7.21 15.08 -9.37
CA LYS A 191 -6.92 16.22 -8.49
C LYS A 191 -5.42 16.45 -8.28
N TYR A 192 -4.68 15.42 -7.88
CA TYR A 192 -3.31 15.58 -7.37
C TYR A 192 -2.23 15.45 -8.45
N VAL A 193 -2.56 14.89 -9.62
CA VAL A 193 -1.63 14.73 -10.75
C VAL A 193 -2.05 15.56 -11.94
N LEU A 194 -3.24 15.33 -12.51
CA LEU A 194 -3.64 15.96 -13.78
C LEU A 194 -3.92 17.46 -13.63
N GLU A 195 -4.63 17.86 -12.59
CA GLU A 195 -5.00 19.25 -12.30
C GLU A 195 -3.91 19.99 -11.51
N ASN A 196 -2.90 19.28 -11.02
CA ASN A 196 -1.80 19.88 -10.29
C ASN A 196 -0.85 20.66 -11.23
N PRO A 197 -0.72 22.00 -11.09
CA PRO A 197 0.14 22.81 -11.95
C PRO A 197 1.63 22.60 -11.65
N ALA A 198 1.98 22.08 -10.47
CA ALA A 198 3.37 21.80 -10.13
C ALA A 198 3.92 20.62 -10.95
N ILE A 199 3.06 19.72 -11.46
CA ILE A 199 3.48 18.55 -12.24
C ILE A 199 3.60 18.92 -13.71
N SER A 200 4.77 18.65 -14.30
CA SER A 200 5.07 19.03 -15.68
C SER A 200 4.21 18.26 -16.69
N LYS A 201 3.96 18.86 -17.86
CA LYS A 201 3.28 18.19 -18.99
C LYS A 201 4.01 16.90 -19.38
N THR A 202 5.35 16.92 -19.40
CA THR A 202 6.19 15.76 -19.72
C THR A 202 5.99 14.61 -18.73
N THR A 203 5.99 14.90 -17.43
CA THR A 203 5.72 13.88 -16.39
C THR A 203 4.33 13.30 -16.54
N LYS A 204 3.31 14.12 -16.81
CA LYS A 204 1.94 13.66 -17.08
C LYS A 204 1.90 12.72 -18.29
N LEU A 205 2.48 13.10 -19.42
CA LEU A 205 2.54 12.26 -20.62
C LEU A 205 3.30 10.94 -20.38
N HIS A 206 4.36 10.97 -19.57
CA HIS A 206 5.08 9.76 -19.21
C HIS A 206 4.20 8.80 -18.41
N VAL A 207 3.39 9.30 -17.47
CA VAL A 207 2.46 8.50 -16.65
C VAL A 207 1.28 7.98 -17.48
N PHE A 208 0.62 8.88 -18.22
CA PHE A 208 -0.57 8.61 -19.03
C PHE A 208 -0.21 8.38 -20.50
N ASN A 209 0.68 7.42 -20.73
CA ASN A 209 1.02 6.97 -22.07
C ASN A 209 -0.09 6.08 -22.68
N SER A 210 0.08 5.66 -23.94
CA SER A 210 -0.92 4.85 -24.66
C SER A 210 -1.33 3.57 -23.93
N THR A 211 -0.42 2.93 -23.18
CA THR A 211 -0.71 1.73 -22.40
C THR A 211 -1.63 2.04 -21.22
N THR A 212 -1.28 3.05 -20.43
CA THR A 212 -2.10 3.50 -19.30
C THR A 212 -3.48 3.96 -19.79
N LEU A 213 -3.52 4.77 -20.86
CA LEU A 213 -4.77 5.29 -21.40
C LEU A 213 -5.69 4.18 -21.92
N ARG A 214 -5.14 3.12 -22.52
CA ARG A 214 -5.93 1.95 -22.93
C ARG A 214 -6.60 1.27 -21.74
N ILE A 215 -5.87 1.06 -20.64
CA ILE A 215 -6.42 0.47 -19.41
C ILE A 215 -7.52 1.37 -18.83
N LEU A 216 -7.31 2.68 -18.80
CA LEU A 216 -8.32 3.63 -18.32
C LEU A 216 -9.54 3.67 -19.24
N PHE A 217 -9.36 3.52 -20.54
CA PHE A 217 -10.46 3.45 -21.52
C PHE A 217 -11.33 2.20 -21.31
N GLU A 218 -10.74 1.07 -20.91
CA GLU A 218 -11.51 -0.15 -20.59
C GLU A 218 -12.51 0.06 -19.44
N LEU A 219 -12.26 1.01 -18.53
CA LEU A 219 -13.17 1.32 -17.42
C LEU A 219 -14.52 1.89 -17.89
N PHE A 220 -14.61 2.48 -19.08
CA PHE A 220 -15.90 2.90 -19.66
C PHE A 220 -16.83 1.70 -19.91
N ASN A 221 -16.27 0.50 -20.07
CA ASN A 221 -17.01 -0.74 -20.24
C ASN A 221 -17.15 -1.53 -18.93
N TRP A 222 -16.87 -0.91 -17.77
CA TRP A 222 -16.95 -1.58 -16.48
C TRP A 222 -18.39 -2.03 -16.18
N ARG A 223 -18.57 -3.31 -15.86
CA ARG A 223 -19.89 -3.92 -15.60
C ARG A 223 -20.08 -4.40 -14.16
N GLY A 224 -19.18 -4.03 -13.24
CA GLY A 224 -19.11 -4.61 -11.91
C GLY A 224 -17.88 -5.51 -11.73
N ARG A 225 -17.72 -6.05 -10.51
CA ARG A 225 -16.64 -7.02 -10.19
C ARG A 225 -16.90 -8.36 -10.88
N HIS A 226 -16.70 -8.44 -12.19
CA HIS A 226 -16.74 -9.70 -12.92
C HIS A 226 -15.33 -10.26 -13.01
N LYS A 227 -15.10 -11.39 -12.33
CA LYS A 227 -13.87 -12.17 -12.55
C LYS A 227 -13.85 -12.62 -14.02
N PRO A 228 -12.71 -12.60 -14.72
CA PRO A 228 -12.60 -13.33 -15.96
C PRO A 228 -12.87 -14.82 -15.63
N VAL A 229 -13.97 -15.34 -16.15
CA VAL A 229 -14.21 -16.79 -16.15
C VAL A 229 -13.04 -17.39 -16.91
N LYS A 230 -12.19 -18.16 -16.23
CA LYS A 230 -11.18 -18.98 -16.90
C LYS A 230 -11.94 -19.88 -17.88
N LYS A 231 -11.96 -19.53 -19.17
CA LYS A 231 -12.49 -20.42 -20.20
C LYS A 231 -11.61 -21.67 -20.17
N LYS A 232 -12.13 -22.76 -19.59
CA LYS A 232 -11.60 -24.11 -19.87
C LYS A 232 -11.85 -24.34 -21.35
N PHE A 233 -10.86 -24.05 -22.19
CA PHE A 233 -10.89 -24.44 -23.58
C PHE A 233 -10.89 -25.97 -23.64
N TRP A 234 -11.88 -26.49 -24.34
CA TRP A 234 -12.20 -27.88 -24.60
C TRP A 234 -10.96 -28.75 -24.87
N LYS A 235 -10.78 -29.80 -24.07
CA LYS A 235 -10.27 -31.08 -24.57
C LYS A 235 -11.49 -31.96 -24.73
N ASN A 236 -11.95 -32.15 -25.96
CA ASN A 236 -12.82 -33.26 -26.31
C ASN A 236 -12.52 -33.68 -27.75
N SER A 237 -12.41 -35.00 -27.90
CA SER A 237 -12.66 -35.76 -29.13
C SER A 237 -11.50 -35.95 -30.09
N SER A 238 -10.63 -36.90 -29.77
CA SER A 238 -10.03 -37.79 -30.77
C SER A 238 -9.67 -39.13 -30.13
N GLU A 239 -10.67 -39.87 -29.64
CA GLU A 239 -10.56 -41.31 -29.42
C GLU A 239 -11.89 -41.94 -29.83
N GLY A 240 -11.85 -42.67 -30.94
CA GLY A 240 -12.97 -43.43 -31.47
C GLY A 240 -13.15 -43.27 -32.98
N ALA A 241 -12.32 -43.97 -33.79
CA ALA A 241 -12.78 -44.86 -34.85
C ALA A 241 -11.62 -45.33 -35.78
N THR A 242 -11.33 -46.63 -35.66
CA THR A 242 -11.16 -47.64 -36.74
C THR A 242 -9.89 -47.77 -37.58
N ASN A 243 -9.53 -49.07 -37.76
CA ASN A 243 -8.69 -49.74 -38.77
C ASN A 243 -7.21 -49.85 -38.36
N GLU A 244 -6.59 -51.02 -38.15
CA GLU A 244 -6.81 -52.44 -38.53
C GLU A 244 -6.21 -53.36 -37.45
#